data_AF-A0A2N1QB36-F1
#
_entry.id   AF-A0A2N1QB36-F1
#
_cell.length_a   1.000
_cell.length_b   1.000
_cell.length_c   1.000
_cell.angle_alpha   90.00
_cell.angle_beta   90.00
_cell.angle_gamma   90.00
#
_symmetry.space_group_name_H-M   'P 1'
#
loop_
_entity.id
_entity.type
_entity.pdbx_description
1 polymer ?
#
loop_
_entity_poly.entity_id
_entity_poly.type
_entity_poly.pdbx_seq_one_letter_code
_entity_poly.pdbx_strand_id
1 'polypeptide(L)'
;MFDLLIYIFINSFWISLIGGTLTLFILRLIAVRKNKLEGSKALFVLFTPCSFGYLYTISNESKFKTWYRIMMILFFIITLIGSIFILYMHLELDFI
;
A
#
# COMPACT_ATOMS: atom_id res chain seq x y z
N MET A 1 -28.13 -11.10 -6.87
CA MET A 1 -26.86 -11.17 -7.65
C MET A 1 -26.00 -9.93 -7.41
N PHE A 2 -26.61 -8.74 -7.38
CA PHE A 2 -25.93 -7.49 -7.04
C PHE A 2 -25.34 -7.46 -5.60
N ASP A 3 -26.07 -7.96 -4.60
CA ASP A 3 -25.57 -8.01 -3.21
C ASP A 3 -24.32 -8.88 -3.04
N LEU A 4 -24.24 -9.99 -3.78
CA LEU A 4 -23.07 -10.88 -3.76
C LEU A 4 -21.85 -10.19 -4.39
N LEU A 5 -22.07 -9.39 -5.43
CA LEU A 5 -21.04 -8.56 -6.06
C LEU A 5 -20.51 -7.51 -5.08
N ILE A 6 -21.41 -6.78 -4.41
CA ILE A 6 -21.09 -5.80 -3.36
C ILE A 6 -20.28 -6.47 -2.25
N TYR A 7 -20.71 -7.64 -1.78
CA TYR A 7 -20.02 -8.38 -0.73
C TYR A 7 -18.59 -8.76 -1.13
N ILE A 8 -18.38 -9.23 -2.36
CA ILE A 8 -17.05 -9.56 -2.90
C ILE A 8 -16.18 -8.30 -2.98
N PHE A 9 -16.72 -7.16 -3.42
CA PHE A 9 -15.98 -5.91 -3.49
C PHE A 9 -15.56 -5.39 -2.10
N ILE A 10 -16.46 -5.43 -1.12
CA ILE A 10 -16.15 -5.04 0.27
C ILE A 10 -15.02 -5.91 0.82
N ASN A 11 -15.11 -7.23 0.66
CA ASN A 11 -14.05 -8.14 1.12
C ASN A 11 -12.72 -7.91 0.39
N SER A 12 -12.77 -7.71 -0.93
CA SER A 12 -11.57 -7.42 -1.73
C SER A 12 -10.91 -6.10 -1.30
N PHE A 13 -11.72 -5.08 -0.96
CA PHE A 13 -11.22 -3.83 -0.42
C PHE A 13 -10.55 -4.03 0.94
N TRP A 14 -11.18 -4.75 1.87
CA TRP A 14 -10.58 -5.04 3.18
C TRP A 14 -9.27 -5.81 3.04
N ILE A 15 -9.22 -6.80 2.15
CA ILE A 15 -8.00 -7.55 1.83
C ILE A 15 -6.93 -6.62 1.24
N SER A 16 -7.29 -5.73 0.33
CA SER A 16 -6.35 -4.76 -0.26
C SER A 16 -5.84 -3.76 0.77
N LEU A 17 -6.72 -3.23 1.62
CA LEU A 17 -6.39 -2.20 2.60
C LEU A 17 -5.55 -2.78 3.74
N ILE A 18 -5.98 -3.88 4.36
CA ILE A 18 -5.22 -4.54 5.43
C ILE A 18 -4.00 -5.27 4.85
N GLY A 19 -4.22 -6.13 3.86
CA GLY A 19 -3.17 -6.95 3.27
C GLY A 19 -2.10 -6.11 2.58
N GLY A 20 -2.48 -5.05 1.89
CA GLY A 20 -1.52 -4.13 1.27
C GLY A 20 -0.69 -3.35 2.28
N THR A 21 -1.33 -2.84 3.34
CA THR A 21 -0.62 -2.13 4.41
C THR A 21 0.34 -3.06 5.13
N LEU A 22 -0.08 -4.29 5.45
CA LEU A 22 0.78 -5.31 6.05
C LEU A 22 1.94 -5.69 5.13
N THR A 23 1.68 -5.90 3.84
CA THR A 23 2.72 -6.26 2.86
C THR A 23 3.77 -5.16 2.77
N LEU A 24 3.34 -3.90 2.66
CA LEU A 24 4.25 -2.74 2.63
C LEU A 24 5.03 -2.61 3.95
N PHE A 25 4.40 -2.87 5.09
CA PHE A 25 5.05 -2.84 6.40
C PHE A 25 6.13 -3.92 6.53
N ILE A 26 5.86 -5.15 6.09
CA ILE A 26 6.84 -6.25 6.03
C ILE A 26 8.01 -5.86 5.11
N LEU A 27 7.72 -5.29 3.94
CA LEU A 27 8.75 -4.79 3.03
C LEU A 27 9.63 -3.71 3.67
N ARG A 28 9.07 -2.82 4.50
CA ARG A 28 9.83 -1.83 5.27
C ARG A 28 10.72 -2.49 6.33
N LEU A 29 10.22 -3.49 7.05
CA LEU A 29 11.03 -4.26 8.01
C LEU A 29 12.22 -4.95 7.33
N ILE A 30 11.98 -5.60 6.19
CA ILE A 30 13.03 -6.24 5.39
C ILE A 30 14.04 -5.20 4.92
N ALA A 31 13.57 -4.05 4.44
CA ALA A 31 14.42 -2.95 3.99
C ALA A 31 15.35 -2.42 5.10
N VAL A 32 14.83 -2.21 6.31
CA VAL A 32 15.61 -1.76 7.47
C VAL A 32 16.69 -2.78 7.82
N ARG A 33 16.33 -4.07 7.89
CA ARG A 33 17.29 -5.14 8.20
C ARG A 33 18.37 -5.26 7.13
N LYS A 34 17.99 -5.20 5.85
CA LYS A 34 18.93 -5.35 4.73
C LYS A 34 19.95 -4.21 4.65
N ASN A 35 19.54 -2.99 4.95
CA ASN A 35 20.40 -1.80 4.87
C ASN A 35 21.06 -1.42 6.21
N LYS A 36 20.85 -2.22 7.27
CA LYS A 36 21.41 -2.00 8.62
C LYS A 36 21.29 -0.54 9.07
N LEU A 37 20.10 0.04 8.91
CA LEU A 37 19.85 1.45 9.24
C LEU A 37 19.94 1.67 10.75
N GLU A 38 20.52 2.80 11.16
CA GLU A 38 20.50 3.27 12.56
C GLU A 38 19.06 3.46 13.05
N GLY A 39 18.82 3.29 14.35
CA GLY A 39 17.48 3.25 14.95
C GLY A 39 16.58 4.44 14.57
N SER A 40 17.13 5.66 14.50
CA SER A 40 16.37 6.86 14.08
C SER A 40 15.93 6.78 12.62
N LYS A 41 16.82 6.37 11.71
CA LYS A 41 16.52 6.20 10.28
C LYS A 41 15.57 5.01 10.05
N ALA A 42 15.71 3.95 10.85
CA ALA A 42 14.81 2.80 10.82
C ALA A 42 13.37 3.21 11.19
N LEU A 43 13.20 4.00 12.25
CA LEU A 43 11.89 4.53 12.66
C LEU A 43 11.29 5.41 11.56
N PHE A 44 12.10 6.28 10.95
CA PHE A 44 11.65 7.11 9.83
C PHE A 44 11.18 6.26 8.64
N VAL A 45 11.90 5.21 8.27
CA VAL A 45 11.50 4.30 7.18
C VAL A 45 10.21 3.54 7.50
N LEU A 46 10.03 3.11 8.75
CA LEU A 46 8.88 2.30 9.17
C LEU A 46 7.59 3.12 9.25
N PHE A 47 7.64 4.27 9.93
CA PHE A 47 6.47 5.07 10.27
C PHE A 47 6.09 6.10 9.22
N THR A 48 7.01 6.48 8.32
CA THR A 48 6.66 7.43 7.26
C THR A 48 5.66 6.78 6.29
N PRO A 49 4.50 7.41 6.05
CA PRO A 49 3.49 6.89 5.12
C PRO A 49 4.00 6.90 3.68
N CYS A 50 3.32 6.16 2.81
CA CYS A 50 3.64 6.05 1.37
C CYS A 50 5.10 5.68 1.06
N SER A 51 5.81 5.12 2.04
CA SER A 51 7.17 4.64 1.89
C SER A 51 8.18 5.70 1.46
N PHE A 52 7.87 6.98 1.67
CA PHE A 52 8.79 8.10 1.47
C PHE A 52 10.07 7.93 2.27
N GLY A 53 9.95 7.42 3.50
CA GLY A 53 11.10 7.18 4.37
C GLY A 53 12.14 6.25 3.73
N TYR A 54 11.70 5.18 3.04
CA TYR A 54 12.60 4.25 2.34
C TYR A 54 13.30 4.93 1.15
N LEU A 55 12.54 5.62 0.30
CA LEU A 55 13.06 6.27 -0.91
C LEU A 55 14.04 7.41 -0.59
N TYR A 56 13.81 8.14 0.49
CA TYR A 56 14.66 9.25 0.91
C TYR A 56 15.92 8.78 1.66
N THR A 57 15.79 7.73 2.48
CA THR A 57 16.91 7.24 3.31
C THR A 57 17.89 6.39 2.51
N ILE A 58 17.43 5.65 1.50
CA ILE A 58 18.26 4.72 0.73
C ILE A 58 18.39 5.24 -0.71
N SER A 59 19.51 5.91 -0.98
CA SER A 59 19.83 6.41 -2.31
C SER A 59 20.23 5.31 -3.29
N ASN A 60 20.74 4.18 -2.78
CA ASN A 60 21.36 3.14 -3.60
C ASN A 60 20.36 2.48 -4.57
N GLU A 61 20.64 2.55 -5.86
CA GLU A 61 19.85 1.96 -6.95
C GLU A 61 20.04 0.43 -7.00
N SER A 62 19.34 -0.27 -6.11
CA SER A 62 19.31 -1.74 -6.11
C SER A 62 18.08 -2.29 -6.81
N LYS A 63 18.17 -3.51 -7.37
CA LYS A 63 17.01 -4.23 -7.94
C LYS A 63 15.82 -4.34 -6.97
N PHE A 64 16.11 -4.39 -5.66
CA PHE A 64 15.10 -4.40 -4.61
C PHE A 64 14.35 -3.06 -4.53
N LYS A 65 15.02 -1.92 -4.70
CA LYS A 65 14.39 -0.59 -4.73
C LYS A 65 13.41 -0.47 -5.90
N THR A 66 13.76 -1.01 -7.07
CA THR A 66 12.85 -1.05 -8.23
C THR A 66 11.61 -1.88 -7.96
N TRP A 67 11.78 -3.10 -7.43
CA TRP A 67 10.66 -3.96 -7.04
C TRP A 67 9.77 -3.32 -5.97
N TYR A 68 10.39 -2.69 -4.98
CA TYR A 68 9.70 -1.95 -3.93
C TYR A 68 8.83 -0.83 -4.51
N ARG A 69 9.39 -0.04 -5.44
CA ARG A 69 8.69 1.06 -6.10
C ARG A 69 7.50 0.55 -6.93
N ILE A 70 7.67 -0.54 -7.66
CA ILE A 70 6.58 -1.16 -8.44
C ILE A 70 5.44 -1.61 -7.52
N MET A 71 5.77 -2.33 -6.44
CA MET A 71 4.77 -2.76 -5.44
C MET A 71 4.02 -1.57 -4.84
N MET A 72 4.73 -0.50 -4.48
CA MET A 72 4.13 0.70 -3.90
C MET A 72 3.17 1.39 -4.88
N ILE A 73 3.56 1.55 -6.15
CA ILE A 73 2.70 2.12 -7.20
C ILE A 73 1.46 1.25 -7.42
N LEU A 74 1.65 -0.06 -7.49
CA LEU A 74 0.55 -1.01 -7.69
C LEU A 74 -0.46 -0.95 -6.54
N PHE A 75 0.02 -0.95 -5.29
CA PHE A 75 -0.86 -0.78 -4.12
C PHE A 75 -1.57 0.57 -4.13
N PHE A 76 -0.87 1.65 -4.47
CA PHE A 76 -1.48 2.97 -4.57
C PHE A 76 -2.62 3.01 -5.58
N ILE A 77 -2.43 2.45 -6.78
CA ILE A 77 -3.46 2.38 -7.82
C ILE A 77 -4.67 1.56 -7.34
N ILE A 78 -4.45 0.39 -6.75
CA ILE A 78 -5.54 -0.46 -6.26
C ILE A 78 -6.32 0.24 -5.14
N THR A 79 -5.63 0.87 -4.19
CA THR A 79 -6.28 1.63 -3.11
C THR A 79 -7.04 2.84 -3.65
N LEU A 80 -6.51 3.53 -4.66
CA LEU A 80 -7.19 4.65 -5.32
C LEU A 80 -8.48 4.18 -5.99
N ILE A 81 -8.43 3.12 -6.80
CA ILE A 81 -9.62 2.53 -7.44
C ILE A 81 -10.62 2.07 -6.39
N GLY A 82 -10.16 1.38 -5.34
CA GLY A 82 -11.01 0.94 -4.24
C GLY A 82 -11.69 2.11 -3.51
N SER A 83 -10.97 3.21 -3.29
CA SER A 83 -11.53 4.42 -2.66
C SER A 83 -12.60 5.09 -3.52
N ILE A 84 -12.39 5.18 -4.84
CA ILE A 84 -13.38 5.69 -5.80
C ILE A 84 -14.63 4.80 -5.79
N PHE A 85 -14.44 3.48 -5.76
CA PHE A 85 -15.55 2.53 -5.74
C PHE A 85 -16.40 2.62 -4.46
N ILE A 86 -15.75 2.80 -3.30
CA ILE A 86 -16.47 3.03 -2.04
C ILE A 86 -17.23 4.36 -2.07
N LEU A 87 -16.58 5.43 -2.55
CA LEU A 87 -17.23 6.72 -2.73
C LEU A 87 -18.44 6.61 -3.65
N TYR A 88 -18.31 5.87 -4.75
CA TYR A 88 -19.40 5.58 -5.68
C TYR A 88 -20.57 4.87 -4.98
N MET A 89 -20.29 3.82 -4.19
CA MET A 89 -21.36 3.11 -3.47
C MET A 89 -21.98 3.95 -2.35
N HIS A 90 -21.20 4.78 -1.66
CA HIS A 90 -21.70 5.59 -0.54
C HIS A 90 -22.48 6.83 -0.99
N LEU A 91 -22.15 7.38 -2.15
CA LEU A 91 -22.88 8.52 -2.74
C LEU A 91 -24.22 8.11 -3.36
N GLU A 92 -24.60 6.81 -3.29
CA GLU A 92 -25.79 6.26 -3.95
C GLU A 92 -25.92 6.84 -5.36
N LEU A 93 -24.79 6.88 -6.10
CA LEU A 93 -24.78 7.32 -7.49
C LEU A 93 -25.50 6.25 -8.30
N ASP A 94 -26.83 6.32 -8.25
CA ASP A 94 -27.79 5.56 -9.04
C ASP A 94 -27.55 5.88 -10.51
N PHE A 95 -26.61 5.15 -11.11
CA PHE A 95 -26.58 4.99 -12.56
C PHE A 95 -26.81 3.52 -12.89
N ILE A 96 -28.12 3.26 -13.07
CA ILE A 96 -28.80 2.10 -13.67
C ILE A 96 -29.05 0.92 -12.73
#